data_AF-A0A1F6UYV9-F1
#
_entry.id   AF-A0A1F6UYV9-F1
#
_cell.length_a   1.000
_cell.length_b   1.000
_cell.length_c   1.000
_cell.angle_alpha   90.00
_cell.angle_beta   90.00
_cell.angle_gamma   90.00
#
_symmetry.space_group_name_H-M   'P 1'
#
loop_
_entity.id
_entity.type
_entity.pdbx_description
1 polymer ?
#
loop_
_entity_poly.entity_id
_entity_poly.type
_entity_poly.pdbx_seq_one_letter_code
_entity_poly.pdbx_strand_id
1 'polypeptide(L)'
;MKEGLSKKIPIRPQIRLLEDDFTEQTALKEGTTRQENEPIFSEKPKSRELAAKISQLIHTSGIKIAGTARDAVKLHMYNYLSNQPQASLENFTAELLAINKLSKIENEAVHFDNPLPTIGIEIENFAAEKNTVRTVKNLGVRSPHYEEINPDFSYSAKTQARVLMELIKIGFIPTEKGTDGINRIPEDFIGDFSLHINFGFPGNVDVLNVDMRTAYPLSDCLAYAYASPERLIGRKTRDSVLVPDDAQKSKKNLVRRSKPKLRLEIRATEFKDYTSFRMLLEAQRLVAAYFSFVEHEQGLPLSEKEKKLFQLWLEFESNFSIIRERYNLQPNAIDYIPQITGGNKEMDNDVVQKLKDTDLKKECRTLIAKYSKMINDAIAGDKEEDKLAEVV
;
A
#
# COMPACT_ATOMS: atom_id res chain seq x y z
N MET A 1 54.45 16.32 24.49
CA MET A 1 54.98 15.81 23.20
C MET A 1 53.81 15.52 22.29
N LYS A 2 53.83 16.11 21.10
CA LYS A 2 52.84 15.96 20.03
C LYS A 2 53.21 14.75 19.18
N GLU A 3 52.22 13.94 18.82
CA GLU A 3 52.17 13.05 17.64
C GLU A 3 50.73 12.53 17.59
N GLY A 4 49.86 12.75 16.60
CA GLY A 4 50.06 13.23 15.24
C GLY A 4 49.92 12.11 14.23
N LEU A 5 48.76 11.45 14.12
CA LEU A 5 48.47 10.56 12.98
C LEU A 5 46.99 10.64 12.58
N SER A 6 46.73 11.52 11.61
CA SER A 6 45.52 11.57 10.80
C SER A 6 45.44 10.30 9.95
N LYS A 7 44.38 9.51 10.08
CA LYS A 7 44.06 8.46 9.10
C LYS A 7 42.93 8.93 8.19
N LYS A 8 43.31 9.03 6.91
CA LYS A 8 42.54 9.47 5.76
C LYS A 8 41.33 8.57 5.52
N ILE A 9 40.21 9.20 5.21
CA ILE A 9 38.99 8.62 4.66
C ILE A 9 39.30 8.08 3.25
N PRO A 10 38.98 6.82 2.90
CA PRO A 10 39.08 6.37 1.53
C PRO A 10 37.90 6.91 0.70
N ILE A 11 38.25 7.68 -0.32
CA ILE A 11 37.36 8.21 -1.37
C ILE A 11 36.81 7.02 -2.18
N ARG A 12 35.48 6.96 -2.35
CA ARG A 12 34.81 5.97 -3.21
C ARG A 12 35.28 6.15 -4.67
N PRO A 13 35.58 5.05 -5.41
CA PRO A 13 35.91 5.16 -6.82
C PRO A 13 34.66 5.56 -7.64
N GLN A 14 34.84 6.58 -8.47
CA GLN A 14 33.90 6.97 -9.53
C GLN A 14 33.82 5.83 -10.55
N ILE A 15 32.63 5.26 -10.76
CA ILE A 15 32.40 4.32 -11.86
C ILE A 15 32.20 5.15 -13.13
N ARG A 16 33.18 5.05 -14.03
CA ARG A 16 33.09 5.55 -15.41
C ARG A 16 32.07 4.70 -16.18
N LEU A 17 31.17 5.40 -16.87
CA LEU A 17 30.41 4.86 -17.99
C LEU A 17 31.40 4.45 -19.09
N LEU A 18 31.38 3.19 -19.47
CA LEU A 18 32.02 2.70 -20.69
C LEU A 18 30.91 2.56 -21.74
N GLU A 19 30.93 3.50 -22.68
CA GLU A 19 30.44 3.29 -24.04
C GLU A 19 31.35 2.25 -24.69
N ASP A 20 30.79 1.28 -25.43
CA ASP A 20 31.43 0.70 -26.61
C ASP A 20 30.39 -0.11 -27.42
N ASP A 21 30.17 0.41 -28.62
CA ASP A 21 29.87 -0.21 -29.92
C ASP A 21 29.66 -1.73 -29.97
N PHE A 22 28.49 -2.16 -30.48
CA PHE A 22 28.40 -3.37 -31.29
C PHE A 22 27.46 -3.18 -32.48
N THR A 23 28.06 -3.29 -33.66
CA THR A 23 27.51 -3.23 -35.02
C THR A 23 26.59 -4.39 -35.38
N GLU A 24 25.61 -4.08 -36.23
CA GLU A 24 24.70 -5.01 -36.92
C GLU A 24 25.42 -6.09 -37.75
N GLN A 25 24.86 -7.31 -37.78
CA GLN A 25 24.42 -7.99 -39.02
C GLN A 25 23.68 -9.33 -38.76
N THR A 26 22.36 -9.26 -38.98
CA THR A 26 21.46 -10.22 -39.67
C THR A 26 21.68 -11.74 -39.65
N ALA A 27 20.64 -12.46 -39.22
CA ALA A 27 20.06 -13.57 -39.97
C ALA A 27 18.55 -13.74 -39.66
N LEU A 28 17.73 -13.49 -40.68
CA LEU A 28 16.29 -13.78 -40.73
C LEU A 28 16.00 -15.28 -40.58
N LYS A 29 14.96 -15.63 -39.79
CA LYS A 29 14.01 -16.68 -40.16
C LYS A 29 12.59 -16.27 -39.76
N GLU A 30 11.73 -16.38 -40.75
CA GLU A 30 10.33 -15.96 -40.82
C GLU A 30 9.41 -16.75 -39.87
N GLY A 31 8.28 -16.13 -39.53
CA GLY A 31 7.02 -16.86 -39.39
C GLY A 31 6.42 -16.94 -37.99
N THR A 32 5.86 -15.82 -37.50
CA THR A 32 4.48 -15.75 -36.97
C THR A 32 4.17 -14.31 -36.57
N THR A 33 3.32 -13.66 -37.36
CA THR A 33 2.71 -12.37 -37.03
C THR A 33 1.85 -12.53 -35.78
N ARG A 34 2.44 -12.27 -34.61
CA ARG A 34 1.66 -11.84 -33.45
C ARG A 34 1.25 -10.40 -33.74
N GLN A 35 -0.04 -10.13 -33.81
CA GLN A 35 -0.53 -8.77 -33.68
C GLN A 35 0.01 -8.22 -32.36
N GLU A 36 0.91 -7.26 -32.46
CA GLU A 36 1.35 -6.43 -31.35
C GLU A 36 0.11 -5.71 -30.83
N ASN A 37 -0.42 -6.19 -29.70
CA ASN A 37 -1.28 -5.37 -28.86
C ASN A 37 -0.35 -4.33 -28.21
N GLU A 38 -0.01 -3.29 -28.95
CA GLU A 38 0.59 -2.10 -28.37
C GLU A 38 -0.34 -1.61 -27.25
N PRO A 39 0.18 -1.30 -26.05
CA PRO A 39 -0.64 -0.69 -25.02
C PRO A 39 -1.24 0.60 -25.57
N ILE A 40 -2.56 0.74 -25.48
CA ILE A 40 -3.26 1.93 -25.97
C ILE A 40 -2.92 3.10 -25.05
N PHE A 41 -1.93 3.91 -25.44
CA PHE A 41 -1.61 5.16 -24.77
C PHE A 41 -2.50 6.26 -25.32
N SER A 42 -3.58 6.59 -24.61
CA SER A 42 -4.43 7.72 -24.97
C SER A 42 -3.67 9.03 -24.80
N GLU A 43 -3.44 9.79 -25.87
CA GLU A 43 -2.98 11.18 -25.79
C GLU A 43 -4.03 12.03 -25.07
N LYS A 44 -3.82 12.27 -23.76
CA LYS A 44 -4.72 13.10 -22.94
C LYS A 44 -4.38 14.59 -23.11
N PRO A 45 -5.39 15.49 -23.09
CA PRO A 45 -5.20 16.94 -23.22
C PRO A 45 -4.17 17.44 -22.20
N LYS A 46 -3.38 18.47 -22.56
CA LYS A 46 -2.28 19.06 -21.77
C LYS A 46 -2.56 18.97 -20.27
N SER A 47 -2.06 17.93 -19.61
CA SER A 47 -2.55 17.47 -18.29
C SER A 47 -2.54 18.53 -17.20
N ARG A 48 -1.66 19.53 -17.34
CA ARG A 48 -1.57 20.71 -16.49
C ARG A 48 -2.82 21.60 -16.55
N GLU A 49 -3.37 21.85 -17.74
CA GLU A 49 -4.56 22.67 -17.92
C GLU A 49 -5.78 21.99 -17.31
N LEU A 50 -5.91 20.67 -17.51
CA LEU A 50 -6.99 19.89 -16.92
C LEU A 50 -6.91 19.82 -15.40
N ALA A 51 -5.72 19.61 -14.83
CA ALA A 51 -5.52 19.62 -13.38
C ALA A 51 -5.84 20.99 -12.74
N ALA A 52 -5.47 22.09 -13.42
CA ALA A 52 -5.83 23.44 -13.00
C ALA A 52 -7.35 23.67 -13.05
N LYS A 53 -7.99 23.25 -14.16
CA LYS A 53 -9.45 23.32 -14.33
C LYS A 53 -10.18 22.57 -13.22
N ILE A 54 -9.74 21.35 -12.87
CA ILE A 54 -10.33 20.56 -11.78
C ILE A 54 -10.23 21.31 -10.45
N SER A 55 -9.05 21.85 -10.14
CA SER A 55 -8.83 22.59 -8.88
C SER A 55 -9.72 23.84 -8.81
N GLN A 56 -9.88 24.55 -9.93
CA GLN A 56 -10.78 25.71 -10.04
C GLN A 56 -12.24 25.30 -9.88
N LEU A 57 -12.71 24.25 -10.57
CA LEU A 57 -14.09 23.79 -10.49
C LEU A 57 -14.46 23.29 -9.08
N ILE A 58 -13.54 22.57 -8.42
CA ILE A 58 -13.71 22.19 -7.00
C ILE A 58 -13.87 23.44 -6.14
N HIS A 59 -13.02 24.45 -6.32
CA HIS A 59 -13.12 25.69 -5.57
C HIS A 59 -14.45 26.42 -5.81
N THR A 60 -14.86 26.58 -7.07
CA THR A 60 -16.11 27.24 -7.46
C THR A 60 -17.35 26.50 -6.96
N SER A 61 -17.30 25.17 -6.83
CA SER A 61 -18.43 24.37 -6.32
C SER A 61 -18.80 24.67 -4.86
N GLY A 62 -17.87 25.24 -4.08
CA GLY A 62 -18.05 25.45 -2.63
C GLY A 62 -18.04 24.17 -1.78
N ILE A 63 -17.88 23.00 -2.39
CA ILE A 63 -17.88 21.70 -1.69
C ILE A 63 -16.58 21.55 -0.91
N LYS A 64 -16.68 21.38 0.41
CA LYS A 64 -15.54 21.11 1.28
C LYS A 64 -15.11 19.64 1.17
N ILE A 65 -13.84 19.43 0.85
CA ILE A 65 -13.20 18.11 0.79
C ILE A 65 -12.27 17.96 2.00
N ALA A 66 -12.36 16.84 2.71
CA ALA A 66 -11.45 16.53 3.81
C ALA A 66 -10.01 16.43 3.28
N GLY A 67 -9.03 16.96 4.04
CA GLY A 67 -7.62 17.00 3.60
C GLY A 67 -7.10 15.62 3.19
N THR A 68 -7.43 14.59 3.96
CA THR A 68 -7.04 13.18 3.75
C THR A 68 -7.79 12.48 2.61
N ALA A 69 -8.86 13.06 2.07
CA ALA A 69 -9.59 12.55 0.89
C ALA A 69 -9.20 13.25 -0.42
N ARG A 70 -8.37 14.31 -0.34
CA ARG A 70 -8.12 15.24 -1.46
C ARG A 70 -7.52 14.53 -2.67
N ASP A 71 -6.52 13.69 -2.46
CA ASP A 71 -5.84 12.98 -3.55
C ASP A 71 -6.82 12.05 -4.29
N ALA A 72 -7.60 11.26 -3.55
CA ALA A 72 -8.62 10.38 -4.11
C ALA A 72 -9.66 11.15 -4.95
N VAL A 73 -10.16 12.29 -4.43
CA VAL A 73 -11.14 13.11 -5.14
C VAL A 73 -10.55 13.70 -6.41
N LYS A 74 -9.35 14.29 -6.34
CA LYS A 74 -8.73 14.93 -7.52
C LYS A 74 -8.40 13.92 -8.61
N LEU A 75 -7.83 12.77 -8.26
CA LEU A 75 -7.55 11.69 -9.21
C LEU A 75 -8.83 11.20 -9.88
N HIS A 76 -9.90 11.02 -9.09
CA HIS A 76 -11.19 10.61 -9.60
C HIS A 76 -11.80 11.64 -10.57
N MET A 77 -11.83 12.91 -10.20
CA MET A 77 -12.35 13.97 -11.07
C MET A 77 -11.51 14.14 -12.34
N TYR A 78 -10.20 13.86 -12.27
CA TYR A 78 -9.34 13.83 -13.45
C TYR A 78 -9.73 12.72 -14.42
N ASN A 79 -9.92 11.49 -13.93
CA ASN A 79 -10.36 10.37 -14.78
C ASN A 79 -11.75 10.63 -15.36
N TYR A 80 -12.67 11.16 -14.55
CA TYR A 80 -14.01 11.55 -15.01
C TYR A 80 -13.95 12.55 -16.18
N LEU A 81 -13.27 13.70 -16.00
CA LEU A 81 -13.19 14.72 -17.05
C LEU A 81 -12.31 14.31 -18.24
N SER A 82 -11.33 13.44 -18.05
CA SER A 82 -10.56 12.88 -19.18
C SER A 82 -11.44 12.04 -20.09
N ASN A 83 -12.43 11.34 -19.53
CA ASN A 83 -13.39 10.51 -20.28
C ASN A 83 -14.63 11.31 -20.74
N GLN A 84 -14.92 12.44 -20.08
CA GLN A 84 -16.03 13.33 -20.44
C GLN A 84 -15.56 14.80 -20.52
N PRO A 85 -14.76 15.18 -21.55
CA PRO A 85 -14.15 16.52 -21.63
C PRO A 85 -15.16 17.67 -21.71
N GLN A 86 -16.35 17.38 -22.24
CA GLN A 86 -17.46 18.32 -22.44
C GLN A 86 -18.52 18.23 -21.32
N ALA A 87 -18.22 17.60 -20.19
CA ALA A 87 -19.16 17.55 -19.06
C ALA A 87 -19.57 18.96 -18.62
N SER A 88 -20.89 19.16 -18.43
CA SER A 88 -21.44 20.41 -17.90
C SER A 88 -20.99 20.63 -16.44
N LEU A 89 -21.10 21.87 -15.96
CA LEU A 89 -20.83 22.18 -14.55
C LEU A 89 -21.76 21.39 -13.60
N GLU A 90 -23.00 21.15 -14.02
CA GLU A 90 -23.98 20.35 -13.28
C GLU A 90 -23.51 18.89 -13.14
N ASN A 91 -23.12 18.26 -14.26
CA ASN A 91 -22.60 16.88 -14.24
C ASN A 91 -21.31 16.76 -13.42
N PHE A 92 -20.40 17.73 -13.55
CA PHE A 92 -19.19 17.79 -12.73
C PHE A 92 -19.51 17.89 -11.24
N THR A 93 -20.48 18.73 -10.86
CA THR A 93 -20.86 18.94 -9.46
C THR A 93 -21.54 17.70 -8.89
N ALA A 94 -22.39 17.04 -9.67
CA ALA A 94 -23.02 15.77 -9.29
C ALA A 94 -21.98 14.68 -9.03
N GLU A 95 -21.00 14.52 -9.92
CA GLU A 95 -19.91 13.54 -9.74
C GLU A 95 -19.03 13.92 -8.53
N LEU A 96 -18.73 15.20 -8.35
CA LEU A 96 -17.99 15.69 -7.20
C LEU A 96 -18.70 15.38 -5.87
N LEU A 97 -20.02 15.54 -5.81
CA LEU A 97 -20.81 15.14 -4.64
C LEU A 97 -20.76 13.63 -4.40
N ALA A 98 -20.86 12.84 -5.47
CA ALA A 98 -20.82 11.38 -5.40
C ALA A 98 -19.49 10.85 -4.84
N ILE A 99 -18.36 11.46 -5.22
CA ILE A 99 -17.04 11.11 -4.69
C ILE A 99 -16.76 11.72 -3.31
N ASN A 100 -17.36 12.88 -2.98
CA ASN A 100 -17.13 13.56 -1.70
C ASN A 100 -17.68 12.79 -0.49
N LYS A 101 -18.43 11.70 -0.69
CA LYS A 101 -18.74 10.73 0.38
C LYS A 101 -17.48 10.19 1.09
N LEU A 102 -16.31 10.19 0.42
CA LEU A 102 -15.03 9.87 1.06
C LEU A 102 -14.69 10.85 2.18
N SER A 103 -14.98 12.15 2.03
CA SER A 103 -14.78 13.13 3.10
C SER A 103 -15.62 12.82 4.33
N LYS A 104 -16.84 12.31 4.15
CA LYS A 104 -17.67 11.84 5.26
C LYS A 104 -17.02 10.65 5.99
N ILE A 105 -16.56 9.65 5.22
CA ILE A 105 -15.84 8.49 5.78
C ILE A 105 -14.60 8.93 6.56
N GLU A 106 -13.80 9.85 6.04
CA GLU A 106 -12.61 10.36 6.70
C GLU A 106 -12.94 11.14 7.98
N ASN A 107 -14.00 11.95 7.96
CA ASN A 107 -14.44 12.72 9.13
C ASN A 107 -15.04 11.84 10.23
N GLU A 108 -15.68 10.72 9.88
CA GLU A 108 -16.12 9.72 10.86
C GLU A 108 -14.91 8.92 11.38
N ALA A 109 -13.98 8.59 10.50
CA ALA A 109 -12.83 7.77 10.87
C ALA A 109 -11.81 8.54 11.74
N VAL A 110 -11.78 9.87 11.73
CA VAL A 110 -10.83 10.68 12.52
C VAL A 110 -11.11 10.67 14.03
N HIS A 111 -12.29 10.23 14.46
CA HIS A 111 -12.65 10.24 15.89
C HIS A 111 -11.62 9.49 16.75
N PHE A 112 -11.37 10.01 17.96
CA PHE A 112 -10.31 9.55 18.86
C PHE A 112 -10.57 8.14 19.41
N ASP A 113 -11.83 7.71 19.44
CA ASP A 113 -12.27 6.40 19.90
C ASP A 113 -12.17 5.31 18.82
N ASN A 114 -11.76 5.68 17.60
CA ASN A 114 -11.53 4.75 16.51
C ASN A 114 -10.06 4.28 16.55
N PRO A 115 -9.80 3.02 16.94
CA PRO A 115 -8.44 2.49 17.11
C PRO A 115 -7.76 2.17 15.77
N LEU A 116 -8.44 2.33 14.62
CA LEU A 116 -7.81 2.11 13.33
C LEU A 116 -6.67 3.13 13.10
N PRO A 117 -5.45 2.66 12.78
CA PRO A 117 -4.34 3.53 12.45
C PRO A 117 -4.59 4.24 11.12
N THR A 118 -3.93 5.37 10.91
CA THR A 118 -3.90 5.95 9.55
C THR A 118 -3.15 5.04 8.59
N ILE A 119 -3.61 5.01 7.35
CA ILE A 119 -3.06 4.19 6.28
C ILE A 119 -2.63 5.07 5.10
N GLY A 120 -1.46 4.79 4.57
CA GLY A 120 -0.89 5.35 3.35
C GLY A 120 -0.51 4.24 2.39
N ILE A 121 -0.47 4.54 1.10
CA ILE A 121 0.16 3.67 0.11
C ILE A 121 1.36 4.40 -0.48
N GLU A 122 2.36 3.66 -0.89
CA GLU A 122 3.46 4.14 -1.70
C GLU A 122 3.65 3.15 -2.83
N ILE A 123 3.80 3.66 -4.04
CA ILE A 123 3.87 2.84 -5.24
C ILE A 123 5.14 3.23 -5.99
N GLU A 124 6.05 2.28 -6.08
CA GLU A 124 7.20 2.35 -6.97
C GLU A 124 6.82 1.69 -8.30
N ASN A 125 6.98 2.41 -9.40
CA ASN A 125 6.82 1.93 -10.76
C ASN A 125 7.98 2.41 -11.65
N PHE A 126 8.89 1.49 -11.94
CA PHE A 126 10.06 1.73 -12.80
C PHE A 126 9.70 1.78 -14.30
N ALA A 127 8.54 1.28 -14.67
CA ALA A 127 7.97 1.34 -16.01
C ALA A 127 7.01 2.53 -16.21
N ALA A 128 6.93 3.48 -15.25
CA ALA A 128 5.98 4.58 -15.32
C ALA A 128 6.29 5.57 -16.46
N GLU A 129 5.27 5.91 -17.23
CA GLU A 129 5.40 6.91 -18.30
C GLU A 129 5.54 8.35 -17.81
N LYS A 130 6.34 9.15 -18.53
CA LYS A 130 6.70 10.53 -18.11
C LYS A 130 5.51 11.45 -18.00
N ASN A 131 4.59 11.29 -18.94
CA ASN A 131 3.38 12.08 -18.98
C ASN A 131 2.40 11.68 -17.86
N THR A 132 2.35 10.39 -17.51
CA THR A 132 1.51 9.87 -16.44
C THR A 132 1.97 10.36 -15.07
N VAL A 133 3.26 10.23 -14.76
CA VAL A 133 3.85 10.76 -13.52
C VAL A 133 3.64 12.28 -13.42
N ARG A 134 3.92 13.02 -14.49
CA ARG A 134 3.71 14.46 -14.55
C ARG A 134 2.25 14.83 -14.31
N THR A 135 1.32 14.06 -14.86
CA THR A 135 -0.13 14.25 -14.66
C THR A 135 -0.50 14.10 -13.19
N VAL A 136 -0.03 13.03 -12.53
CA VAL A 136 -0.31 12.81 -11.10
C VAL A 136 0.31 13.92 -10.24
N LYS A 137 1.54 14.35 -10.54
CA LYS A 137 2.17 15.52 -9.90
C LYS A 137 1.36 16.80 -10.08
N ASN A 138 0.83 17.05 -11.28
CA ASN A 138 0.01 18.24 -11.56
C ASN A 138 -1.30 18.25 -10.77
N LEU A 139 -1.84 17.09 -10.40
CA LEU A 139 -3.00 16.98 -9.50
C LEU A 139 -2.62 17.28 -8.04
N GLY A 140 -1.33 17.39 -7.72
CA GLY A 140 -0.81 17.70 -6.40
C GLY A 140 -0.62 16.48 -5.50
N VAL A 141 -0.68 15.27 -6.07
CA VAL A 141 -0.31 14.05 -5.36
C VAL A 141 1.22 14.00 -5.27
N ARG A 142 1.74 13.69 -4.08
CA ARG A 142 3.17 13.68 -3.83
C ARG A 142 3.85 12.53 -4.59
N SER A 143 5.00 12.83 -5.17
CA SER A 143 5.83 11.89 -5.94
C SER A 143 7.29 12.35 -5.81
N PRO A 144 8.00 11.87 -4.77
CA PRO A 144 9.32 12.37 -4.39
C PRO A 144 10.38 12.01 -5.45
N HIS A 145 10.25 10.83 -6.04
CA HIS A 145 11.02 10.39 -7.19
C HIS A 145 10.13 10.30 -8.43
N TYR A 146 10.74 10.23 -9.61
CA TYR A 146 9.98 10.12 -10.85
C TYR A 146 9.25 8.77 -10.97
N GLU A 147 9.78 7.73 -10.35
CA GLU A 147 9.23 6.37 -10.35
C GLU A 147 8.33 6.09 -9.13
N GLU A 148 8.13 7.06 -8.24
CA GLU A 148 7.42 6.84 -6.96
C GLU A 148 6.20 7.77 -6.84
N ILE A 149 5.06 7.22 -6.42
CA ILE A 149 3.90 7.99 -5.99
C ILE A 149 3.61 7.66 -4.53
N ASN A 150 3.48 8.71 -3.72
CA ASN A 150 3.35 8.63 -2.26
C ASN A 150 2.21 9.56 -1.81
N PRO A 151 0.94 9.17 -2.04
CA PRO A 151 -0.23 9.98 -1.70
C PRO A 151 -0.31 10.27 -0.20
N ASP A 152 -1.06 11.32 0.15
CA ASP A 152 -1.26 11.66 1.55
C ASP A 152 -1.96 10.51 2.31
N PHE A 153 -1.64 10.40 3.61
CA PHE A 153 -2.27 9.41 4.49
C PHE A 153 -3.77 9.70 4.66
N SER A 154 -4.52 8.64 4.92
CA SER A 154 -5.93 8.71 5.23
C SER A 154 -6.29 7.89 6.46
N TYR A 155 -7.44 8.19 7.06
CA TYR A 155 -7.97 7.44 8.19
C TYR A 155 -8.67 6.16 7.74
N SER A 156 -9.00 6.02 6.46
CA SER A 156 -9.70 4.86 5.92
C SER A 156 -8.94 4.19 4.78
N ALA A 157 -8.80 2.87 4.87
CA ALA A 157 -8.35 2.04 3.75
C ALA A 157 -9.22 2.21 2.49
N LYS A 158 -10.51 2.57 2.62
CA LYS A 158 -11.37 2.84 1.46
C LYS A 158 -10.89 4.04 0.65
N THR A 159 -10.37 5.06 1.32
CA THR A 159 -9.82 6.25 0.67
C THR A 159 -8.54 5.90 -0.09
N GLN A 160 -7.60 5.17 0.54
CA GLN A 160 -6.41 4.68 -0.17
C GLN A 160 -6.73 3.73 -1.32
N ALA A 161 -7.71 2.84 -1.15
CA ALA A 161 -8.18 1.96 -2.22
C ALA A 161 -8.69 2.76 -3.42
N ARG A 162 -9.41 3.87 -3.18
CA ARG A 162 -9.82 4.78 -4.26
C ARG A 162 -8.62 5.41 -4.95
N VAL A 163 -7.61 5.87 -4.20
CA VAL A 163 -6.38 6.40 -4.79
C VAL A 163 -5.73 5.37 -5.71
N LEU A 164 -5.50 4.15 -5.23
CA LEU A 164 -4.93 3.06 -6.02
C LEU A 164 -5.76 2.78 -7.29
N MET A 165 -7.08 2.71 -7.18
CA MET A 165 -7.95 2.47 -8.32
C MET A 165 -7.85 3.59 -9.37
N GLU A 166 -7.82 4.85 -8.94
CA GLU A 166 -7.74 5.97 -9.87
C GLU A 166 -6.33 6.11 -10.49
N LEU A 167 -5.27 5.70 -9.79
CA LEU A 167 -3.92 5.58 -10.36
C LEU A 167 -3.83 4.51 -11.45
N ILE A 168 -4.48 3.35 -11.25
CA ILE A 168 -4.61 2.32 -12.29
C ILE A 168 -5.31 2.92 -13.54
N LYS A 169 -6.46 3.58 -13.36
CA LYS A 169 -7.22 4.20 -14.47
C LYS A 169 -6.47 5.33 -15.19
N ILE A 170 -5.61 6.07 -14.49
CA ILE A 170 -4.77 7.09 -15.11
C ILE A 170 -3.73 6.44 -16.05
N GLY A 171 -3.38 5.17 -15.80
CA GLY A 171 -2.32 4.44 -16.50
C GLY A 171 -1.00 4.43 -15.72
N PHE A 172 -1.01 4.79 -14.42
CA PHE A 172 0.22 4.72 -13.61
C PHE A 172 0.61 3.29 -13.27
N ILE A 173 -0.36 2.37 -13.20
CA ILE A 173 -0.09 0.94 -13.12
C ILE A 173 -0.63 0.31 -14.40
N PRO A 174 0.23 -0.24 -15.27
CA PRO A 174 -0.22 -0.94 -16.47
C PRO A 174 -0.96 -2.19 -16.05
N THR A 175 -2.12 -2.39 -16.63
CA THR A 175 -2.91 -3.60 -16.41
C THR A 175 -3.36 -4.17 -17.75
N GLU A 176 -3.25 -5.48 -17.89
CA GLU A 176 -3.87 -6.25 -18.97
C GLU A 176 -5.07 -7.03 -18.45
N LYS A 177 -5.99 -7.36 -19.36
CA LYS A 177 -7.13 -8.22 -19.03
C LYS A 177 -6.69 -9.68 -19.14
N GLY A 178 -6.71 -10.41 -18.03
CA GLY A 178 -6.46 -11.84 -18.00
C GLY A 178 -7.51 -12.64 -18.76
N THR A 179 -7.22 -13.91 -19.01
CA THR A 179 -8.15 -14.87 -19.65
C THR A 179 -9.40 -15.13 -18.82
N ASP A 180 -9.33 -14.88 -17.51
CA ASP A 180 -10.42 -14.89 -16.53
C ASP A 180 -11.22 -13.58 -16.49
N GLY A 181 -10.84 -12.59 -17.30
CA GLY A 181 -11.46 -11.27 -17.34
C GLY A 181 -10.99 -10.32 -16.24
N ILE A 182 -10.04 -10.73 -15.40
CA ILE A 182 -9.52 -9.94 -14.27
C ILE A 182 -8.33 -9.10 -14.75
N ASN A 183 -8.30 -7.82 -14.38
CA ASN A 183 -7.16 -6.96 -14.67
C ASN A 183 -5.96 -7.35 -13.79
N ARG A 184 -4.80 -7.54 -14.42
CA ARG A 184 -3.54 -7.90 -13.76
C ARG A 184 -2.38 -7.11 -14.34
N ILE A 185 -1.29 -6.98 -13.58
CA ILE A 185 -0.03 -6.46 -14.12
C ILE A 185 0.50 -7.48 -15.14
N PRO A 186 0.90 -7.06 -16.36
CA PRO A 186 1.46 -7.99 -17.34
C PRO A 186 2.75 -8.65 -16.82
N GLU A 187 3.02 -9.88 -17.24
CA GLU A 187 4.12 -10.69 -16.69
C GLU A 187 5.49 -10.00 -16.82
N ASP A 188 5.76 -9.37 -17.96
CA ASP A 188 7.02 -8.65 -18.23
C ASP A 188 7.26 -7.48 -17.27
N PHE A 189 6.19 -6.97 -16.66
CA PHE A 189 6.19 -5.84 -15.77
C PHE A 189 6.13 -6.25 -14.29
N ILE A 190 5.98 -7.54 -13.96
CA ILE A 190 5.88 -8.02 -12.57
C ILE A 190 7.07 -7.58 -11.71
N GLY A 191 8.28 -7.44 -12.25
CA GLY A 191 9.42 -6.96 -11.48
C GLY A 191 9.39 -5.45 -11.19
N ASP A 192 8.61 -4.66 -11.93
CA ASP A 192 8.74 -3.21 -11.97
C ASP A 192 7.88 -2.44 -10.98
N PHE A 193 7.10 -3.15 -10.16
CA PHE A 193 6.11 -2.54 -9.28
C PHE A 193 6.29 -2.99 -7.84
N SER A 194 6.35 -2.04 -6.91
CA SER A 194 6.28 -2.29 -5.47
C SER A 194 5.17 -1.47 -4.83
N LEU A 195 4.39 -2.07 -3.92
CA LEU A 195 3.44 -1.35 -3.06
C LEU A 195 3.84 -1.48 -1.62
N HIS A 196 4.02 -0.33 -0.99
CA HIS A 196 4.26 -0.26 0.43
C HIS A 196 2.99 0.26 1.09
N ILE A 197 2.40 -0.53 1.98
CA ILE A 197 1.28 -0.10 2.80
C ILE A 197 1.86 0.43 4.10
N ASN A 198 1.66 1.71 4.34
CA ASN A 198 2.23 2.38 5.49
C ASN A 198 1.16 2.64 6.54
N PHE A 199 1.45 2.30 7.80
CA PHE A 199 0.55 2.55 8.94
C PHE A 199 1.21 3.49 9.94
N GLY A 200 0.50 4.53 10.35
CA GLY A 200 1.00 5.46 11.37
C GLY A 200 0.88 4.87 12.77
N PHE A 201 1.98 4.78 13.52
CA PHE A 201 1.96 4.32 14.90
C PHE A 201 1.11 5.22 15.81
N PRO A 202 0.50 4.68 16.89
CA PRO A 202 -0.16 5.48 17.91
C PRO A 202 0.83 6.49 18.54
N GLY A 203 0.38 7.72 18.80
CA GLY A 203 1.28 8.82 19.20
C GLY A 203 1.93 8.67 20.59
N ASN A 204 1.39 7.80 21.43
CA ASN A 204 1.87 7.40 22.75
C ASN A 204 2.95 6.30 22.69
N VAL A 205 3.04 5.53 21.60
CA VAL A 205 3.99 4.43 21.45
C VAL A 205 5.41 4.96 21.27
N ASP A 206 6.35 4.36 21.99
CA ASP A 206 7.77 4.58 21.80
C ASP A 206 8.32 3.63 20.73
N VAL A 207 8.19 4.03 19.46
CA VAL A 207 8.41 3.13 18.32
C VAL A 207 9.85 2.58 18.27
N LEU A 208 10.84 3.31 18.78
CA LEU A 208 12.24 2.86 18.85
C LEU A 208 12.45 1.65 19.77
N ASN A 209 11.50 1.39 20.67
CA ASN A 209 11.54 0.28 21.62
C ASN A 209 10.59 -0.86 21.23
N VAL A 210 10.02 -0.82 20.02
CA VAL A 210 9.16 -1.90 19.50
C VAL A 210 10.03 -2.96 18.85
N ASP A 211 9.90 -4.22 19.29
CA ASP A 211 10.46 -5.35 18.56
C ASP A 211 9.64 -5.61 17.30
N MET A 212 10.07 -5.06 16.16
CA MET A 212 9.38 -5.18 14.89
C MET A 212 9.22 -6.62 14.40
N ARG A 213 9.97 -7.58 14.98
CA ARG A 213 9.81 -8.99 14.64
C ARG A 213 8.44 -9.53 15.02
N THR A 214 7.78 -8.90 15.99
CA THR A 214 6.41 -9.21 16.38
C THR A 214 5.39 -8.86 15.30
N ALA A 215 5.72 -8.04 14.30
CA ALA A 215 4.85 -7.75 13.16
C ALA A 215 4.92 -8.80 12.03
N TYR A 216 5.92 -9.68 12.03
CA TYR A 216 6.11 -10.64 10.93
C TYR A 216 4.97 -11.65 10.74
N PRO A 217 4.28 -12.16 11.78
CA PRO A 217 3.09 -12.97 11.61
C PRO A 217 2.05 -12.32 10.68
N LEU A 218 1.86 -11.00 10.82
CA LEU A 218 0.97 -10.24 9.95
C LEU A 218 1.51 -10.13 8.53
N SER A 219 2.77 -9.73 8.39
CA SER A 219 3.43 -9.55 7.09
C SER A 219 3.43 -10.83 6.26
N ASP A 220 3.90 -11.94 6.84
CA ASP A 220 3.96 -13.25 6.18
C ASP A 220 2.57 -13.73 5.80
N CYS A 221 1.59 -13.64 6.72
CA CYS A 221 0.23 -14.09 6.44
C CYS A 221 -0.42 -13.29 5.31
N LEU A 222 -0.22 -11.95 5.28
CA LEU A 222 -0.69 -11.09 4.20
C LEU A 222 -0.03 -11.48 2.87
N ALA A 223 1.28 -11.68 2.85
CA ALA A 223 2.01 -12.11 1.67
C ALA A 223 1.48 -13.46 1.15
N TYR A 224 1.34 -14.47 2.01
CA TYR A 224 0.80 -15.78 1.61
C TYR A 224 -0.65 -15.72 1.10
N ALA A 225 -1.49 -14.88 1.71
CA ALA A 225 -2.89 -14.77 1.35
C ALA A 225 -3.11 -14.03 0.02
N TYR A 226 -2.26 -13.05 -0.29
CA TYR A 226 -2.51 -12.09 -1.37
C TYR A 226 -1.53 -12.17 -2.53
N ALA A 227 -0.28 -12.56 -2.30
CA ALA A 227 0.71 -12.64 -3.35
C ALA A 227 0.45 -13.79 -4.32
N SER A 228 0.85 -13.62 -5.58
CA SER A 228 1.16 -14.77 -6.43
C SER A 228 2.58 -15.27 -6.13
N PRO A 229 2.85 -16.57 -6.33
CA PRO A 229 4.19 -17.12 -6.20
C PRO A 229 5.23 -16.37 -7.06
N GLU A 230 4.85 -15.97 -8.28
CA GLU A 230 5.72 -15.23 -9.22
C GLU A 230 6.11 -13.86 -8.67
N ARG A 231 5.17 -13.15 -8.04
CA ARG A 231 5.44 -11.85 -7.41
C ARG A 231 6.28 -11.96 -6.14
N LEU A 232 6.20 -13.07 -5.41
CA LEU A 232 7.10 -13.31 -4.27
C LEU A 232 8.55 -13.50 -4.73
N ILE A 233 8.76 -14.24 -5.83
CA ILE A 233 10.08 -14.43 -6.44
C ILE A 233 10.63 -13.09 -6.97
N GLY A 234 9.77 -12.31 -7.65
CA GLY A 234 10.14 -11.05 -8.29
C GLY A 234 10.17 -9.83 -7.36
N ARG A 235 10.08 -10.01 -6.04
CA ARG A 235 10.05 -8.88 -5.10
C ARG A 235 11.39 -8.12 -5.13
N LYS A 236 11.34 -6.80 -5.25
CA LYS A 236 12.54 -5.93 -5.27
C LYS A 236 13.10 -5.64 -3.86
N THR A 237 12.27 -5.81 -2.85
CA THR A 237 12.52 -5.31 -1.50
C THR A 237 12.90 -6.44 -0.54
N ARG A 238 14.00 -6.26 0.21
CA ARG A 238 14.53 -7.26 1.18
C ARG A 238 13.65 -7.42 2.41
N ASP A 239 13.30 -6.30 3.04
CA ASP A 239 12.59 -6.28 4.31
C ASP A 239 11.11 -5.97 4.06
N SER A 240 10.22 -6.82 4.56
CA SER A 240 8.76 -6.65 4.42
C SER A 240 8.19 -5.78 5.52
N VAL A 241 8.93 -5.63 6.62
CA VAL A 241 8.61 -4.73 7.72
C VAL A 241 9.73 -3.71 7.88
N LEU A 242 9.39 -2.43 7.68
CA LEU A 242 10.31 -1.33 7.92
C LEU A 242 9.70 -0.28 8.83
N VAL A 243 10.58 0.51 9.42
CA VAL A 243 10.25 1.72 10.16
C VAL A 243 10.78 2.95 9.40
N PRO A 244 10.12 3.40 8.32
CA PRO A 244 10.57 4.56 7.56
C PRO A 244 10.16 5.89 8.22
N ASP A 245 10.82 6.97 7.78
CA ASP A 245 10.77 8.31 8.35
C ASP A 245 9.40 9.04 8.27
N ASP A 246 9.22 9.92 9.26
CA ASP A 246 8.20 10.94 9.51
C ASP A 246 6.81 10.79 8.83
N ALA A 247 5.81 10.27 9.56
CA ALA A 247 4.39 10.37 9.26
C ALA A 247 3.97 11.85 9.10
N GLN A 248 3.40 12.21 7.95
CA GLN A 248 2.78 13.52 7.83
C GLN A 248 1.56 13.61 8.76
N LYS A 249 1.33 14.81 9.30
CA LYS A 249 0.42 15.11 10.42
C LYS A 249 -1.02 14.65 10.13
N SER A 250 -1.36 13.41 10.47
CA SER A 250 -2.74 13.05 10.75
C SER A 250 -3.13 13.63 12.11
N LYS A 251 -4.35 14.16 12.21
CA LYS A 251 -4.89 14.70 13.47
C LYS A 251 -5.00 13.65 14.58
N LYS A 252 -4.98 12.35 14.24
CA LYS A 252 -4.97 11.28 15.23
C LYS A 252 -3.64 11.16 15.98
N ASN A 253 -2.53 11.60 15.40
CA ASN A 253 -1.19 11.43 15.98
C ASN A 253 -0.71 12.67 16.75
N LEU A 254 -1.63 13.47 17.30
CA LEU A 254 -1.36 14.72 18.01
C LEU A 254 -0.97 14.47 19.48
N VAL A 255 0.05 13.65 19.73
CA VAL A 255 0.66 13.55 21.06
C VAL A 255 2.18 13.65 20.92
N ARG A 256 2.72 14.80 21.37
CA ARG A 256 4.15 15.17 21.56
C ARG A 256 4.98 15.52 20.32
N ARG A 257 5.35 16.81 20.25
CA ARG A 257 6.16 17.48 19.19
C ARG A 257 7.65 17.06 19.12
N SER A 258 8.09 16.00 19.80
CA SER A 258 9.53 15.69 19.96
C SER A 258 9.95 14.23 19.70
N LYS A 259 9.04 13.35 19.27
CA LYS A 259 9.38 11.96 18.91
C LYS A 259 9.37 11.79 17.38
N PRO A 260 10.29 10.99 16.80
CA PRO A 260 10.28 10.68 15.38
C PRO A 260 8.95 10.01 15.03
N LYS A 261 8.28 10.48 13.97
CA LYS A 261 6.94 9.97 13.61
C LYS A 261 7.11 8.74 12.73
N LEU A 262 7.38 7.63 13.38
CA LEU A 262 7.72 6.39 12.71
C LEU A 262 6.45 5.67 12.19
N ARG A 263 6.63 4.84 11.16
CA ARG A 263 5.55 4.11 10.48
C ARG A 263 5.82 2.62 10.53
N LEU A 264 4.77 1.80 10.50
CA LEU A 264 4.89 0.39 10.16
C LEU A 264 4.67 0.28 8.66
N GLU A 265 5.73 0.00 7.90
CA GLU A 265 5.61 -0.32 6.48
C GLU A 265 5.42 -1.83 6.31
N ILE A 266 4.34 -2.23 5.62
CA ILE A 266 4.13 -3.60 5.15
C ILE A 266 4.26 -3.59 3.63
N ARG A 267 5.24 -4.31 3.10
CA ARG A 267 5.44 -4.41 1.64
C ARG A 267 4.50 -5.44 1.04
N ALA A 268 3.53 -4.96 0.28
CA ALA A 268 2.61 -5.79 -0.46
C ALA A 268 3.23 -6.17 -1.81
N THR A 269 3.37 -7.47 -2.01
CA THR A 269 3.92 -8.01 -3.24
C THR A 269 2.89 -8.14 -4.35
N GLU A 270 1.61 -7.77 -4.20
CA GLU A 270 0.59 -7.96 -5.26
C GLU A 270 -0.37 -6.78 -5.44
N PHE A 271 -0.74 -6.55 -6.71
CA PHE A 271 -1.68 -5.52 -7.16
C PHE A 271 -2.73 -6.10 -8.10
N LYS A 272 -3.91 -6.43 -7.57
CA LYS A 272 -5.00 -6.99 -8.37
C LYS A 272 -6.33 -6.42 -7.92
N ASP A 273 -6.85 -5.46 -8.69
CA ASP A 273 -8.25 -5.02 -8.68
C ASP A 273 -8.88 -4.98 -7.26
N TYR A 274 -10.04 -5.63 -7.06
CA TYR A 274 -10.74 -5.72 -5.79
C TYR A 274 -9.92 -6.38 -4.67
N THR A 275 -9.01 -7.30 -5.00
CA THR A 275 -8.19 -8.03 -4.03
C THR A 275 -7.25 -7.10 -3.28
N SER A 276 -6.61 -6.15 -3.95
CA SER A 276 -5.75 -5.15 -3.29
C SER A 276 -6.56 -4.19 -2.42
N PHE A 277 -7.77 -3.82 -2.84
CA PHE A 277 -8.64 -2.97 -2.01
C PHE A 277 -9.07 -3.68 -0.72
N ARG A 278 -9.38 -4.98 -0.83
CA ARG A 278 -9.69 -5.82 0.33
C ARG A 278 -8.48 -5.97 1.24
N MET A 279 -7.29 -6.20 0.69
CA MET A 279 -6.04 -6.28 1.46
C MET A 279 -5.80 -5.02 2.29
N LEU A 280 -5.95 -3.82 1.72
CA LEU A 280 -5.79 -2.57 2.47
C LEU A 280 -6.71 -2.49 3.69
N LEU A 281 -7.98 -2.88 3.53
CA LEU A 281 -8.98 -2.86 4.60
C LEU A 281 -8.63 -3.85 5.71
N GLU A 282 -8.27 -5.07 5.34
CA GLU A 282 -7.99 -6.13 6.30
C GLU A 282 -6.65 -5.93 7.00
N ALA A 283 -5.64 -5.43 6.29
CA ALA A 283 -4.36 -5.03 6.87
C ALA A 283 -4.56 -3.90 7.89
N GLN A 284 -5.32 -2.85 7.57
CA GLN A 284 -5.59 -1.75 8.51
C GLN A 284 -6.20 -2.24 9.84
N ARG A 285 -7.10 -3.21 9.76
CA ARG A 285 -7.74 -3.81 10.94
C ARG A 285 -6.77 -4.66 11.75
N LEU A 286 -6.03 -5.56 11.09
CA LEU A 286 -5.05 -6.39 11.78
C LEU A 286 -3.92 -5.56 12.41
N VAL A 287 -3.49 -4.48 11.75
CA VAL A 287 -2.49 -3.55 12.33
C VAL A 287 -3.07 -2.82 13.55
N ALA A 288 -4.37 -2.50 13.59
CA ALA A 288 -4.97 -1.95 14.80
C ALA A 288 -4.85 -2.94 15.98
N ALA A 289 -5.09 -4.23 15.75
CA ALA A 289 -4.90 -5.27 16.75
C ALA A 289 -3.44 -5.43 17.17
N TYR A 290 -2.51 -5.43 16.21
CA TYR A 290 -1.08 -5.42 16.48
C TYR A 290 -0.65 -4.20 17.31
N PHE A 291 -1.16 -3.00 17.01
CA PHE A 291 -0.83 -1.80 17.77
C PHE A 291 -1.37 -1.84 19.20
N SER A 292 -2.55 -2.41 19.44
CA SER A 292 -3.01 -2.65 20.81
C SER A 292 -2.10 -3.64 21.57
N PHE A 293 -1.52 -4.63 20.88
CA PHE A 293 -0.47 -5.48 21.46
C PHE A 293 0.81 -4.69 21.78
N VAL A 294 1.29 -3.86 20.84
CA VAL A 294 2.47 -3.02 21.08
C VAL A 294 2.27 -2.07 22.26
N GLU A 295 1.09 -1.45 22.37
CA GLU A 295 0.74 -0.59 23.50
C GLU A 295 0.73 -1.37 24.82
N HIS A 296 0.19 -2.58 24.83
CA HIS A 296 0.22 -3.47 25.99
C HIS A 296 1.65 -3.81 26.43
N GLU A 297 2.51 -4.22 25.49
CA GLU A 297 3.90 -4.59 25.77
C GLU A 297 4.73 -3.42 26.31
N GLN A 298 4.36 -2.18 25.96
CA GLN A 298 4.96 -0.97 26.51
C GLN A 298 4.33 -0.49 27.82
N GLY A 299 3.36 -1.23 28.37
CA GLY A 299 2.65 -0.87 29.59
C GLY A 299 1.75 0.37 29.44
N LEU A 300 1.32 0.69 28.22
CA LEU A 300 0.42 1.80 27.95
C LEU A 300 -1.03 1.39 28.28
N PRO A 301 -1.86 2.33 28.78
CA PRO A 301 -3.25 2.04 29.10
C PRO A 301 -4.03 1.76 27.81
N LEU A 302 -4.80 0.66 27.81
CA LEU A 302 -5.71 0.29 26.72
C LEU A 302 -7.16 0.63 27.09
N SER A 303 -7.89 1.19 26.14
CA SER A 303 -9.36 1.25 26.17
C SER A 303 -9.99 -0.16 26.09
N GLU A 304 -11.29 -0.28 26.39
CA GLU A 304 -11.99 -1.57 26.28
C GLU A 304 -11.95 -2.16 24.87
N LYS A 305 -12.05 -1.32 23.83
CA LYS A 305 -11.90 -1.75 22.44
C LYS A 305 -10.48 -2.29 22.20
N GLU A 306 -9.45 -1.56 22.60
CA GLU A 306 -8.05 -1.96 22.44
C GLU A 306 -7.70 -3.23 23.22
N LYS A 307 -8.26 -3.44 24.42
CA LYS A 307 -8.11 -4.72 25.15
C LYS A 307 -8.66 -5.90 24.35
N LYS A 308 -9.83 -5.74 23.72
CA LYS A 308 -10.41 -6.78 22.84
C LYS A 308 -9.53 -6.99 21.61
N LEU A 309 -9.03 -5.92 21.00
CA LEU A 309 -8.12 -6.00 19.86
C LEU A 309 -6.79 -6.70 20.19
N PHE A 310 -6.23 -6.42 21.38
CA PHE A 310 -5.04 -7.10 21.89
C PHE A 310 -5.26 -8.61 22.01
N GLN A 311 -6.38 -9.06 22.57
CA GLN A 311 -6.70 -10.49 22.64
C GLN A 311 -6.83 -11.12 21.24
N LEU A 312 -7.49 -10.43 20.31
CA LEU A 312 -7.61 -10.88 18.92
C LEU A 312 -6.26 -10.99 18.22
N TRP A 313 -5.30 -10.13 18.55
CA TRP A 313 -3.94 -10.23 18.04
C TRP A 313 -3.24 -11.50 18.52
N LEU A 314 -3.28 -11.79 19.83
CA LEU A 314 -2.67 -13.00 20.39
C LEU A 314 -3.25 -14.28 19.78
N GLU A 315 -4.57 -14.31 19.59
CA GLU A 315 -5.21 -15.45 18.93
C GLU A 315 -4.84 -15.55 17.44
N PHE A 316 -4.73 -14.42 16.72
CA PHE A 316 -4.29 -14.41 15.33
C PHE A 316 -2.87 -14.97 15.20
N GLU A 317 -1.94 -14.50 16.03
CA GLU A 317 -0.55 -14.95 16.05
C GLU A 317 -0.44 -16.44 16.39
N SER A 318 -1.18 -16.90 17.40
CA SER A 318 -1.21 -18.31 17.79
C SER A 318 -1.74 -19.19 16.67
N ASN A 319 -2.86 -18.81 16.04
CA ASN A 319 -3.44 -19.57 14.93
C ASN A 319 -2.55 -19.55 13.68
N PHE A 320 -1.88 -18.43 13.39
CA PHE A 320 -0.92 -18.38 12.30
C PHE A 320 0.32 -19.24 12.59
N SER A 321 0.74 -19.35 13.85
CA SER A 321 1.84 -20.24 14.25
C SER A 321 1.51 -21.71 13.97
N ILE A 322 0.26 -22.14 14.20
CA ILE A 322 -0.21 -23.48 13.81
C ILE A 322 -0.13 -23.69 12.29
N ILE A 323 -0.49 -22.68 11.49
CA ILE A 323 -0.34 -22.74 10.03
C ILE A 323 1.14 -22.87 9.66
N ARG A 324 2.01 -22.05 10.25
CA ARG A 324 3.46 -22.10 9.99
C ARG A 324 4.04 -23.47 10.31
N GLU A 325 3.71 -24.04 11.46
CA GLU A 325 4.17 -25.37 11.87
C GLU A 325 3.70 -26.47 10.89
N ARG A 326 2.41 -26.45 10.51
CA ARG A 326 1.84 -27.42 9.56
C ARG A 326 2.57 -27.43 8.23
N TYR A 327 2.92 -26.24 7.74
CA TYR A 327 3.63 -26.08 6.48
C TYR A 327 5.15 -25.99 6.65
N ASN A 328 5.70 -26.24 7.84
CA ASN A 328 7.14 -26.12 8.12
C ASN A 328 7.76 -24.80 7.64
N LEU A 329 7.04 -23.68 7.82
CA LEU A 329 7.46 -22.36 7.41
C LEU A 329 8.32 -21.71 8.49
N GLN A 330 9.50 -21.23 8.11
CA GLN A 330 10.33 -20.42 8.99
C GLN A 330 9.66 -19.07 9.31
N PRO A 331 9.90 -18.49 10.50
CA PRO A 331 9.52 -17.11 10.75
C PRO A 331 10.16 -16.17 9.72
N ASN A 332 9.37 -15.25 9.16
CA ASN A 332 9.84 -14.22 8.23
C ASN A 332 10.36 -14.83 6.93
N ALA A 333 9.86 -16.00 6.55
CA ALA A 333 10.35 -16.73 5.38
C ALA A 333 10.21 -15.91 4.09
N ILE A 334 9.31 -14.94 4.05
CA ILE A 334 9.22 -13.98 2.95
C ILE A 334 10.49 -13.11 2.88
N ASP A 335 11.04 -12.64 4.00
CA ASP A 335 12.20 -11.74 4.06
C ASP A 335 13.54 -12.38 3.74
N TYR A 336 13.61 -13.70 3.76
CA TYR A 336 14.82 -14.47 3.47
C TYR A 336 15.01 -14.85 1.99
N ILE A 337 14.28 -14.22 1.04
CA ILE A 337 14.46 -14.46 -0.41
C ILE A 337 15.77 -13.80 -0.91
N PRO A 338 16.68 -14.49 -1.64
CA PRO A 338 18.13 -14.43 -1.54
C PRO A 338 18.79 -13.78 -2.74
N GLN A 339 18.03 -13.25 -3.71
CA GLN A 339 18.60 -12.45 -4.80
C GLN A 339 19.43 -11.27 -4.29
N ILE A 340 19.33 -10.95 -2.99
CA ILE A 340 20.06 -9.88 -2.36
C ILE A 340 20.94 -10.31 -1.17
N THR A 341 20.87 -11.56 -0.69
CA THR A 341 21.73 -12.08 0.41
C THR A 341 22.84 -13.03 -0.05
N GLY A 342 22.85 -13.47 -1.32
CA GLY A 342 23.82 -14.46 -1.79
C GLY A 342 23.65 -15.85 -1.15
N GLY A 343 22.48 -16.11 -0.55
CA GLY A 343 22.10 -17.39 0.04
C GLY A 343 21.59 -18.41 -0.98
N ASN A 344 21.55 -19.68 -0.56
CA ASN A 344 21.14 -20.83 -1.37
C ASN A 344 19.76 -20.62 -2.03
N LYS A 345 19.72 -20.69 -3.37
CA LYS A 345 18.51 -20.64 -4.22
C LYS A 345 17.46 -21.74 -3.91
N GLU A 346 17.79 -22.72 -3.06
CA GLU A 346 16.91 -23.86 -2.75
C GLU A 346 15.82 -23.54 -1.72
N MET A 347 16.01 -22.58 -0.80
CA MET A 347 14.99 -22.25 0.22
C MET A 347 13.80 -21.43 -0.33
N ASP A 348 13.97 -20.68 -1.42
CA ASP A 348 12.90 -19.83 -1.99
C ASP A 348 11.84 -20.63 -2.72
N ASN A 349 12.27 -21.75 -3.29
CA ASN A 349 11.37 -22.69 -3.91
C ASN A 349 10.43 -23.27 -2.87
N ASP A 350 10.78 -23.34 -1.59
CA ASP A 350 9.96 -24.05 -0.62
C ASP A 350 8.64 -23.34 -0.29
N VAL A 351 8.68 -22.03 0.02
CA VAL A 351 7.48 -21.22 0.29
C VAL A 351 6.64 -21.04 -0.97
N VAL A 352 7.30 -20.74 -2.09
CA VAL A 352 6.65 -20.59 -3.40
C VAL A 352 5.97 -21.89 -3.82
N GLN A 353 6.65 -23.04 -3.67
CA GLN A 353 6.10 -24.35 -3.98
C GLN A 353 4.94 -24.68 -3.04
N LYS A 354 5.04 -24.37 -1.74
CA LYS A 354 3.92 -24.52 -0.81
C LYS A 354 2.72 -23.69 -1.20
N LEU A 355 2.90 -22.47 -1.68
CA LEU A 355 1.79 -21.65 -2.19
C LEU A 355 1.17 -22.19 -3.48
N LYS A 356 1.95 -22.91 -4.31
CA LYS A 356 1.46 -23.57 -5.53
C LYS A 356 0.76 -24.89 -5.26
N ASP A 357 1.29 -25.68 -4.34
CA ASP A 357 0.92 -27.10 -4.18
C ASP A 357 0.01 -27.36 -2.99
N THR A 358 -0.23 -26.36 -2.13
CA THR A 358 -0.97 -26.55 -0.89
C THR A 358 -2.03 -25.48 -0.64
N ASP A 359 -2.89 -25.72 0.36
CA ASP A 359 -3.92 -24.78 0.79
C ASP A 359 -3.40 -23.55 1.58
N LEU A 360 -2.08 -23.37 1.72
CA LEU A 360 -1.47 -22.29 2.53
C LEU A 360 -2.09 -20.91 2.24
N LYS A 361 -2.27 -20.57 0.96
CA LYS A 361 -2.90 -19.31 0.54
C LYS A 361 -4.34 -19.19 1.05
N LYS A 362 -5.14 -20.25 0.88
CA LYS A 362 -6.55 -20.29 1.30
C LYS A 362 -6.68 -20.24 2.81
N GLU A 363 -5.81 -20.92 3.55
CA GLU A 363 -5.79 -20.88 5.00
C GLU A 363 -5.44 -19.50 5.54
N CYS A 364 -4.39 -18.86 5.02
CA CYS A 364 -4.02 -17.49 5.41
C CYS A 364 -5.15 -16.50 5.06
N ARG A 365 -5.75 -16.64 3.88
CA ARG A 365 -6.89 -15.82 3.42
C ARG A 365 -8.12 -15.98 4.34
N THR A 366 -8.38 -17.20 4.81
CA THR A 366 -9.45 -17.50 5.76
C THR A 366 -9.16 -16.92 7.14
N LEU A 367 -7.92 -17.07 7.62
CA LEU A 367 -7.48 -16.53 8.91
C LEU A 367 -7.61 -15.01 8.96
N ILE A 368 -7.08 -14.31 7.94
CA ILE A 368 -7.19 -12.85 7.83
C ILE A 368 -8.65 -12.42 7.74
N ALA A 369 -9.49 -13.12 6.96
CA ALA A 369 -10.92 -12.79 6.85
C ALA A 369 -11.63 -12.89 8.20
N LYS A 370 -11.36 -13.98 8.95
CA LYS A 370 -11.91 -14.23 10.28
C LYS A 370 -11.54 -13.08 11.24
N TYR A 371 -10.25 -12.81 11.40
CA TYR A 371 -9.79 -11.81 12.36
C TYR A 371 -10.12 -10.38 11.94
N SER A 372 -10.06 -10.05 10.65
CA SER A 372 -10.54 -8.75 10.15
C SER A 372 -12.03 -8.52 10.47
N LYS A 373 -12.87 -9.55 10.37
CA LYS A 373 -14.28 -9.47 10.76
C LYS A 373 -14.41 -9.27 12.28
N MET A 374 -13.78 -10.10 13.09
CA MET A 374 -13.86 -10.00 14.56
C MET A 374 -13.36 -8.65 15.07
N ILE A 375 -12.29 -8.12 14.49
CA ILE A 375 -11.74 -6.78 14.80
C ILE A 375 -12.74 -5.69 14.41
N ASN A 376 -13.34 -5.79 13.22
CA ASN A 376 -14.35 -4.84 12.80
C ASN A 376 -15.56 -4.82 13.75
N ASP A 377 -16.02 -5.99 14.16
CA ASP A 377 -17.14 -6.15 15.08
C ASP A 377 -16.77 -5.58 16.47
N ALA A 378 -15.54 -5.81 16.95
CA ALA A 378 -15.00 -5.19 18.16
C ALA A 378 -14.95 -3.65 18.10
N ILE A 379 -14.58 -3.08 16.95
CA ILE A 379 -14.46 -1.63 16.76
C ILE A 379 -15.84 -0.96 16.64
N ALA A 380 -16.75 -1.61 15.90
CA ALA A 380 -18.10 -1.12 15.72
C ALA A 380 -18.84 -1.05 17.07
N GLY A 381 -18.53 -1.95 18.00
CA GLY A 381 -19.32 -2.18 19.21
C GLY A 381 -20.65 -2.86 18.85
N ASP A 382 -21.39 -3.29 19.86
CA ASP A 382 -22.76 -3.78 19.69
C ASP A 382 -23.69 -2.61 19.34
N LYS A 383 -23.60 -2.10 18.10
CA LYS A 383 -24.53 -1.12 17.54
C LYS A 383 -25.98 -1.63 17.43
N GLU A 384 -26.25 -2.83 17.90
CA GLU A 384 -27.60 -3.39 18.06
C GLU A 384 -28.23 -3.05 19.41
N GLU A 385 -27.46 -2.82 20.49
CA GLU A 385 -28.07 -2.51 21.81
C GLU A 385 -28.61 -1.07 21.88
N ASP A 386 -27.96 -0.10 21.21
CA ASP A 386 -28.45 1.28 21.17
C ASP A 386 -29.72 1.47 20.30
N LYS A 387 -30.03 0.53 19.39
CA LYS A 387 -31.29 0.56 18.63
C LYS A 387 -32.48 -0.02 19.39
N LEU A 388 -32.23 -0.82 20.43
CA LEU A 388 -33.27 -1.32 21.33
C LEU A 388 -33.56 -0.36 22.49
N ALA A 389 -32.63 0.56 22.79
CA ALA A 389 -32.82 1.61 23.79
C ALA A 389 -33.63 2.83 23.28
N GLU A 390 -33.75 3.03 21.96
CA GLU A 390 -34.60 4.08 21.36
C GLU A 390 -36.08 3.64 21.14
N VAL A 391 -36.48 2.45 21.59
CA VAL A 391 -37.84 1.91 21.46
C VAL A 391 -38.51 1.63 22.83
N VAL A 392 -38.03 2.23 23.92
CA VAL A 392 -38.70 2.17 25.23
C VAL A 392 -39.22 3.53 25.65
#